data_AF-A0A4P7BVK8-F1
#
_entry.id   AF-A0A4P7BVK8-F1
#
_cell.length_a   1.000
_cell.length_b   1.000
_cell.length_c   1.000
_cell.angle_alpha   90.00
_cell.angle_beta   90.00
_cell.angle_gamma   90.00
#
_symmetry.space_group_name_H-M   'P 1'
#
loop_
_entity.id
_entity.type
_entity.pdbx_description
1 polymer ?
#
loop_
_entity_poly.entity_id
_entity_poly.type
_entity_poly.pdbx_seq_one_letter_code
_entity_poly.pdbx_strand_id
1 'polypeptide(L)' 'MAQPTALVWFRRDLRLGDNPALAAACALGGQVIPVYPDPDSNGQVS' A
#
# COMPACT_ATOMS: atom_id res chain seq x y z
N MET A 1 2.06 -23.45 -4.00
CA MET A 1 0.90 -22.53 -4.03
C MET A 1 1.46 -21.11 -3.97
N ALA A 2 0.93 -20.15 -4.72
CA ALA A 2 1.42 -18.77 -4.69
C ALA A 2 0.77 -18.00 -3.52
N GLN A 3 1.56 -17.27 -2.73
CA GLN A 3 1.07 -16.39 -1.67
C GLN A 3 0.59 -15.08 -2.30
N PRO A 4 -0.56 -14.50 -1.89
CA PRO A 4 -0.99 -13.20 -2.39
C PRO A 4 0.01 -12.09 -1.98
N THR A 5 0.18 -11.11 -2.86
CA THR A 5 0.94 -9.88 -2.57
C THR A 5 0.02 -8.68 -2.74
N ALA A 6 -0.11 -7.88 -1.69
CA ALA A 6 -0.94 -6.68 -1.67
C ALA A 6 -0.06 -5.42 -1.62
N LEU A 7 -0.34 -4.47 -2.52
CA LEU A 7 0.25 -3.13 -2.49
C LEU A 7 -0.70 -2.18 -1.73
N VAL A 8 -0.21 -1.58 -0.65
CA VAL A 8 -0.99 -0.63 0.17
C VAL A 8 -0.47 0.77 -0.09
N TRP A 9 -1.26 1.57 -0.83
CA TRP A 9 -0.92 2.96 -1.12
C TRP A 9 -1.28 3.84 0.07
N PHE A 10 -0.25 4.28 0.80
CA PHE A 10 -0.37 5.31 1.83
C PHE A 10 -0.43 6.68 1.18
N ARG A 11 -1.49 7.43 1.49
CA ARG A 11 -1.63 8.83 1.10
C ARG A 11 -0.96 9.71 2.15
N ARG A 12 -1.24 11.01 2.10
CA ARG A 12 -0.72 12.05 3.00
C ARG A 12 -0.88 11.79 4.50
N ASP A 13 -1.69 10.80 4.90
CA ASP A 13 -1.90 10.40 6.29
C ASP A 13 -1.32 9.00 6.52
N LEU A 14 -0.08 8.94 7.04
CA LEU A 14 0.70 7.71 7.26
C LEU A 14 0.25 6.94 8.51
N ARG A 15 -1.06 6.74 8.67
CA ARG A 15 -1.61 6.07 9.85
C ARG A 15 -1.64 4.55 9.67
N LEU A 16 -1.16 3.86 10.71
CA LEU A 16 -1.28 2.40 10.85
C LEU A 16 -2.64 2.02 11.44
N GLY A 17 -3.14 2.83 12.39
CA GLY A 17 -4.49 2.67 12.93
C GLY A 17 -5.53 3.27 11.98
N ASP A 18 -6.69 2.63 11.88
CA ASP A 18 -7.83 3.06 11.05
C ASP A 18 -7.56 3.05 9.53
N ASN A 19 -6.66 2.19 9.06
CA ASN A 19 -6.41 2.01 7.63
C ASN A 19 -7.10 0.73 7.10
N PRO A 20 -8.32 0.82 6.53
CA PRO A 20 -9.06 -0.35 6.06
C PRO A 20 -8.35 -1.10 4.92
N ALA A 21 -7.56 -0.40 4.10
CA ALA A 21 -6.78 -1.03 3.04
C ALA A 21 -5.64 -1.89 3.62
N LEU A 22 -4.96 -1.40 4.65
CA LEU A 22 -3.94 -2.17 5.38
C LEU A 22 -4.56 -3.38 6.09
N ALA A 23 -5.70 -3.19 6.77
CA ALA A 23 -6.40 -4.27 7.46
C ALA A 23 -6.84 -5.39 6.49
N ALA A 24 -7.40 -5.03 5.33
CA ALA A 24 -7.77 -5.99 4.29
C ALA A 24 -6.55 -6.72 3.72
N ALA A 25 -5.44 -6.01 3.49
CA ALA A 25 -4.20 -6.61 3.02
C ALA A 25 -3.63 -7.64 4.02
N CYS A 26 -3.65 -7.33 5.32
CA CYS A 26 -3.24 -8.26 6.37
C CYS A 26 -4.15 -9.50 6.43
N ALA A 27 -5.46 -9.34 6.21
CA ALA A 27 -6.42 -10.43 6.22
C ALA A 27 -6.22 -11.45 5.08
N LEU A 28 -5.56 -11.06 3.98
CA LEU A 28 -5.19 -11.96 2.88
C LEU A 28 -4.10 -12.97 3.26
N GLY A 29 -3.39 -12.77 4.39
CA GLY A 29 -2.37 -13.69 4.88
C GLY A 29 -1.12 -13.80 3.99
N GLY A 30 -0.87 -12.77 3.17
CA GLY A 30 0.26 -12.72 2.23
C GLY A 30 1.21 -11.56 2.47
N GLN A 31 2.07 -11.28 1.48
CA GLN A 31 3.02 -10.18 1.59
C GLN A 31 2.28 -8.84 1.43
N VAL A 32 2.58 -7.89 2.32
CA VAL A 32 2.04 -6.52 2.25
C VAL A 32 3.20 -5.57 1.95
N ILE A 33 3.09 -4.83 0.85
CA ILE A 33 4.09 -3.86 0.40
C ILE A 33 3.48 -2.46 0.54
N PRO A 34 3.90 -1.67 1.54
CA PRO A 34 3.48 -0.29 1.66
C PRO A 34 4.15 0.57 0.58
N VAL A 35 3.38 1.41 -0.11
CA VAL A 35 3.91 2.38 -1.09
C VAL A 35 3.42 3.78 -0.75
N TYR A 36 4.32 4.75 -0.82
CA TYR A 36 4.02 6.17 -0.72
C TYR A 36 4.60 6.85 -1.97
N PRO A 37 3.78 7.13 -2.99
CA PRO A 37 4.25 7.81 -4.18
C PRO A 37 4.53 9.27 -3.86
N ASP A 38 5.57 9.78 -4.51
CA ASP A 38 5.94 11.18 -4.46
C ASP A 38 4.77 12.05 -4.96
N PRO A 39 4.23 12.95 -4.13
CA PRO A 39 3.08 13.79 -4.49
C PRO A 39 3.38 14.76 -5.63
N ASP A 40 4.66 15.09 -5.89
CA ASP A 40 5.07 16.06 -6.91
C ASP A 40 5.43 15.39 -8.25
N SER A 41 5.42 14.05 -8.29
CA SER A 41 5.68 13.27 -9.49
C SER A 41 4.48 13.30 -10.45
N ASN A 42 4.50 14.18 -11.45
CA ASN A 42 3.45 14.32 -12.48
C ASN A 42 3.41 13.16 -13.51
N GLY A 43 3.88 11.96 -13.15
CA GLY A 43 3.92 10.81 -14.06
C GLY A 43 4.90 10.95 -15.22
N GLN A 44 5.86 11.89 -15.16
CA GLN A 44 6.95 11.95 -16.14
C GLN A 44 7.90 10.78 -15.90
N VAL A 45 7.73 9.73 -16.69
CA VAL A 45 8.76 8.69 -16.87
C VAL A 45 9.84 9.26 -17.80
N SER A 46 11.08 9.29 -17.34
CA SER A 46 12.26 9.62 -18.18
C SER A 46 12.54 8.51 -19.18
#